data_AF-A0AA96G682-F1
#
_entry.id   AF-A0AA96G682-F1
#
_cell.length_a   1.000
_cell.length_b   1.000
_cell.length_c   1.000
_cell.angle_alpha   90.00
_cell.angle_beta   90.00
_cell.angle_gamma   90.00
#
_symmetry.space_group_name_H-M   'P 1'
#
loop_
_entity.id
_entity.type
_entity.pdbx_description
1 polymer ?
#
loop_
_entity_poly.entity_id
_entity_poly.type
_entity_poly.pdbx_seq_one_letter_code
_entity_poly.pdbx_strand_id
1 'polypeptide(L)'
;MFWVIVVAMAVVVGGAALVALGGGGSLPEAEQDRIAVRLPQDRPLSHDDVADIRLPMALRGYRMEEVDDVLDRLGAELAYRDARIAELEALAAVRGAVEATDRPDAGAEPLPGLEEFAKVVEPAVNLAKGAEPAAGPEDAKPGEGR
;
A
#
# COMPACT_ATOMS: atom_id res chain seq x y z
N MET A 1 -49.78 -4.34 59.92
CA MET A 1 -49.88 -3.18 59.01
C MET A 1 -48.53 -2.78 58.42
N PHE A 2 -47.52 -2.41 59.22
CA PHE A 2 -46.19 -1.98 58.74
C PHE A 2 -45.48 -2.98 57.81
N TRP A 3 -45.45 -4.26 58.17
CA TRP A 3 -44.85 -5.31 57.35
C TRP A 3 -45.45 -5.44 55.95
N VAL A 4 -46.76 -5.18 55.81
CA VAL A 4 -47.45 -5.19 54.51
C VAL A 4 -46.95 -4.04 53.64
N ILE A 5 -46.73 -2.86 54.23
CA ILE A 5 -46.19 -1.69 53.54
C ILE A 5 -44.74 -1.95 53.11
N VAL A 6 -43.91 -2.53 53.97
CA VAL A 6 -42.51 -2.86 53.66
C VAL A 6 -42.42 -3.87 52.52
N VAL A 7 -43.22 -4.93 52.56
CA VAL A 7 -43.25 -5.95 51.49
C VAL A 7 -43.77 -5.34 50.19
N ALA A 8 -44.84 -4.52 50.24
CA ALA A 8 -45.34 -3.83 49.06
C ALA A 8 -44.28 -2.92 48.43
N MET A 9 -43.53 -2.17 49.25
CA MET A 9 -42.44 -1.32 48.77
C MET A 9 -41.29 -2.14 48.17
N ALA A 10 -40.92 -3.26 48.80
CA ALA A 10 -39.89 -4.15 48.27
C ALA A 10 -40.29 -4.77 46.92
N VAL A 11 -41.56 -5.15 46.74
CA VAL A 11 -42.07 -5.67 45.47
C VAL A 11 -42.06 -4.58 44.39
N VAL A 12 -42.48 -3.35 44.72
CA VAL A 12 -42.48 -2.23 43.77
C VAL A 12 -41.06 -1.87 43.36
N VAL A 13 -40.15 -1.70 44.32
CA VAL A 13 -38.74 -1.35 44.05
C VAL A 13 -38.03 -2.49 43.32
N GLY A 14 -38.23 -3.73 43.75
CA GLY A 14 -37.65 -4.91 43.10
C GLY A 14 -38.17 -5.10 41.67
N GLY A 15 -39.47 -4.93 41.45
CA GLY A 15 -40.06 -4.96 40.12
C GLY A 15 -39.53 -3.85 39.22
N ALA A 16 -39.48 -2.61 39.73
CA ALA A 16 -38.92 -1.49 38.99
C ALA A 16 -37.43 -1.68 38.66
N ALA A 17 -36.65 -2.23 39.59
CA ALA A 17 -35.24 -2.55 39.38
C ALA A 17 -35.07 -3.63 38.30
N LEU A 18 -35.87 -4.70 38.30
CA LEU A 18 -35.83 -5.73 37.26
C LEU A 18 -36.19 -5.17 35.89
N VAL A 19 -37.17 -4.28 35.80
CA VAL A 19 -37.53 -3.60 34.55
C VAL A 19 -36.40 -2.68 34.09
N ALA A 20 -35.82 -1.89 34.99
CA ALA A 20 -34.70 -0.99 34.68
C ALA A 20 -33.43 -1.74 34.26
N LEU A 21 -33.19 -2.93 34.82
CA LEU A 21 -32.04 -3.78 34.51
C LEU A 21 -32.24 -4.66 33.26
N GLY A 22 -33.36 -4.51 32.54
CA GLY A 22 -33.58 -5.17 31.25
C GLY A 22 -34.52 -6.39 31.26
N GLY A 23 -35.30 -6.60 32.33
CA GLY A 23 -36.20 -7.74 32.48
C GLY A 23 -37.48 -7.73 31.61
N GLY A 24 -37.60 -6.81 30.64
CA GLY A 24 -38.85 -6.56 29.90
C GLY A 24 -38.78 -6.64 28.38
N GLY A 25 -37.62 -6.91 27.79
CA GLY A 25 -37.47 -7.00 26.34
C GLY A 25 -36.01 -6.87 25.96
N SER A 26 -35.60 -7.63 24.95
CA SER A 26 -34.30 -7.45 24.31
C SER A 26 -34.17 -5.99 23.91
N LEU A 27 -33.41 -5.21 24.70
CA LEU A 27 -32.80 -4.00 24.19
C LEU A 27 -32.14 -4.44 22.88
N PRO A 28 -32.51 -3.89 21.71
CA PRO A 28 -31.76 -4.17 20.50
C PRO A 28 -30.31 -3.88 20.86
N GLU A 29 -29.42 -4.85 20.58
CA GLU A 29 -27.98 -4.75 20.82
C GLU A 29 -27.59 -3.31 20.47
N ALA A 30 -27.21 -2.51 21.46
CA ALA A 30 -26.98 -1.08 21.26
C ALA A 30 -26.05 -0.97 20.06
N GLU A 31 -26.57 -0.47 18.93
CA GLU A 31 -25.86 -0.49 17.67
C GLU A 31 -24.57 0.25 17.95
N GLN A 32 -23.50 -0.54 18.00
CA GLN A 32 -22.27 -0.14 18.61
C GLN A 32 -21.84 1.08 17.80
N ASP A 33 -21.90 2.26 18.42
CA ASP A 33 -21.59 3.58 17.84
C ASP A 33 -20.08 3.64 17.57
N ARG A 34 -19.66 2.71 16.72
CA ARG A 34 -18.33 2.50 16.24
C ARG A 34 -18.30 3.40 15.03
N ILE A 35 -17.82 4.61 15.24
CA ILE A 35 -17.12 5.36 14.19
C ILE A 35 -15.86 4.54 13.87
N ALA A 36 -16.07 3.37 13.25
CA ALA A 36 -15.01 2.61 12.66
C ALA A 36 -14.65 3.41 11.41
N VAL A 37 -13.52 4.12 11.48
CA VAL A 37 -12.88 4.62 10.27
C VAL A 37 -12.68 3.40 9.38
N ARG A 38 -13.53 3.27 8.36
CA ARG A 38 -13.52 2.14 7.44
C ARG A 38 -12.39 2.41 6.47
N LEU A 39 -11.49 1.44 6.33
CA LEU A 39 -10.43 1.55 5.34
C LEU A 39 -11.05 1.71 3.93
N PRO A 40 -10.39 2.47 3.04
CA PRO A 40 -10.82 2.58 1.64
C PRO A 40 -11.07 1.20 1.02
N GLN A 41 -12.16 1.06 0.27
CA GLN A 41 -12.56 -0.18 -0.41
C GLN A 41 -12.47 -0.05 -1.94
N ASP A 42 -12.35 1.18 -2.41
CA ASP A 42 -12.35 1.60 -3.80
C ASP A 42 -10.94 1.74 -4.38
N ARG A 43 -9.92 1.78 -3.51
CA ARG A 43 -8.50 1.87 -3.88
C ARG A 43 -7.62 0.92 -3.05
N PRO A 44 -6.41 0.59 -3.55
CA PRO A 44 -5.39 -0.07 -2.73
C PRO A 44 -5.07 0.75 -1.47
N LEU A 45 -4.70 0.04 -0.39
CA LEU A 45 -4.35 0.65 0.88
C LEU A 45 -2.96 1.27 0.85
N SER A 46 -2.85 2.52 1.30
CA SER A 46 -1.58 3.19 1.56
C SER A 46 -1.12 2.93 2.99
N HIS A 47 0.18 3.15 3.25
CA HIS A 47 0.75 3.29 4.58
C HIS A 47 -0.08 4.23 5.48
N ASP A 48 -0.48 5.38 4.96
CA ASP A 48 -1.18 6.40 5.74
C ASP A 48 -2.59 5.94 6.15
N ASP A 49 -3.27 5.18 5.29
CA ASP A 49 -4.58 4.61 5.59
C ASP A 49 -4.52 3.62 6.77
N VAL A 50 -3.39 2.91 6.92
CA VAL A 50 -3.14 2.00 8.04
C VAL A 50 -2.70 2.76 9.29
N ALA A 51 -1.89 3.80 9.16
CA ALA A 51 -1.44 4.62 10.29
C ALA A 51 -2.59 5.38 10.99
N ASP A 52 -3.60 5.77 10.22
CA ASP A 52 -4.75 6.52 10.74
C ASP A 52 -5.85 5.61 11.35
N ILE A 53 -5.72 4.29 11.24
CA ILE A 53 -6.74 3.37 11.74
C ILE A 53 -6.83 3.40 13.27
N ARG A 54 -8.07 3.46 13.80
CA ARG A 54 -8.34 3.37 15.24
C ARG A 54 -9.22 2.17 15.54
N LEU A 55 -8.61 1.13 16.08
CA LEU A 55 -9.31 -0.10 16.43
C LEU A 55 -10.00 0.07 17.81
N PRO A 56 -11.30 -0.22 17.92
CA PRO A 56 -12.02 -0.12 19.19
C PRO A 56 -11.61 -1.23 20.16
N MET A 57 -11.61 -0.91 21.46
CA MET A 57 -11.26 -1.86 22.52
C MET A 57 -12.43 -2.83 22.81
N ALA A 58 -12.11 -4.10 23.06
CA ALA A 58 -13.09 -5.14 23.41
C ALA A 58 -12.78 -5.76 24.78
N LEU A 59 -13.80 -6.26 25.48
CA LEU A 59 -13.69 -6.93 26.79
C LEU A 59 -12.68 -8.09 26.80
N ARG A 60 -12.46 -8.70 25.63
CA ARG A 60 -11.37 -9.63 25.35
C ARG A 60 -10.79 -9.24 24.00
N GLY A 61 -9.48 -9.03 23.94
CA GLY A 61 -8.80 -8.57 22.74
C GLY A 61 -7.32 -8.88 22.77
N TYR A 62 -6.66 -8.66 21.64
CA TYR A 62 -5.21 -8.63 21.55
C TYR A 62 -4.66 -7.45 22.36
N ARG A 63 -3.40 -7.54 22.80
CA ARG A 63 -2.75 -6.42 23.49
C ARG A 63 -2.52 -5.30 22.46
N MET A 64 -2.88 -4.06 22.79
CA MET A 64 -2.73 -2.95 21.84
C MET A 64 -1.28 -2.72 21.43
N GLU A 65 -0.33 -2.85 22.35
CA GLU A 65 1.11 -2.76 22.03
C GLU A 65 1.51 -3.73 20.90
N GLU A 66 1.08 -5.00 20.98
CA GLU A 66 1.42 -6.01 19.97
C GLU A 66 0.70 -5.76 18.63
N VAL A 67 -0.54 -5.25 18.68
CA VAL A 67 -1.29 -4.90 17.47
C VAL A 67 -0.66 -3.69 16.80
N ASP A 68 -0.31 -2.65 17.55
CA ASP A 68 0.32 -1.44 17.05
C ASP A 68 1.69 -1.76 16.43
N ASP A 69 2.52 -2.59 17.09
CA ASP A 69 3.81 -3.04 16.55
C ASP A 69 3.64 -3.77 15.20
N VAL A 70 2.61 -4.61 15.07
CA VAL A 70 2.31 -5.33 13.82
C VAL A 70 1.80 -4.39 12.74
N LEU A 71 0.94 -3.42 13.09
CA LEU A 71 0.42 -2.43 12.15
C LEU A 71 1.52 -1.50 11.64
N ASP A 72 2.42 -1.05 12.52
CA ASP A 72 3.58 -0.24 12.15
C ASP A 72 4.51 -1.00 11.19
N ARG A 73 4.78 -2.27 11.50
CA ARG A 73 5.58 -3.13 10.62
C ARG A 73 4.91 -3.35 9.26
N LEU A 74 3.59 -3.56 9.25
CA LEU A 74 2.82 -3.73 8.03
C LEU A 74 2.78 -2.45 7.19
N GLY A 75 2.60 -1.29 7.83
CA GLY A 75 2.66 0.01 7.18
C GLY A 75 4.01 0.22 6.49
N ALA A 76 5.12 -0.04 7.18
CA ALA A 76 6.45 0.10 6.60
C ALA A 76 6.65 -0.81 5.38
N GLU A 77 6.12 -2.03 5.43
CA GLU A 77 6.18 -2.97 4.30
C GLU A 77 5.30 -2.52 3.12
N LEU A 78 4.12 -1.92 3.38
CA LEU A 78 3.29 -1.31 2.34
C LEU A 78 4.02 -0.16 1.66
N ALA A 79 4.60 0.77 2.43
CA ALA A 79 5.37 1.88 1.90
C ALA A 79 6.54 1.41 1.01
N TYR A 80 7.25 0.36 1.44
CA TYR A 80 8.31 -0.25 0.64
C TYR A 80 7.80 -0.84 -0.68
N ARG A 81 6.67 -1.56 -0.64
CA ARG A 81 6.05 -2.16 -1.83
C ARG A 81 5.57 -1.09 -2.80
N ASP A 82 4.93 -0.03 -2.31
CA ASP A 82 4.43 1.07 -3.14
C ASP A 82 5.58 1.81 -3.83
N ALA A 83 6.68 2.07 -3.11
CA ALA A 83 7.88 2.63 -3.70
C ALA A 83 8.47 1.73 -4.79
N ARG A 84 8.49 0.41 -4.55
CA ARG A 84 8.98 -0.56 -5.53
C ARG A 84 8.08 -0.65 -6.76
N ILE A 85 6.77 -0.58 -6.60
CA ILE A 85 5.81 -0.56 -7.71
C ILE A 85 6.01 0.72 -8.53
N ALA A 86 6.12 1.88 -7.89
CA ALA A 86 6.35 3.15 -8.58
C ALA A 86 7.64 3.14 -9.42
N GLU A 87 8.71 2.53 -8.89
CA GLU A 87 9.96 2.34 -9.64
C GLU A 87 9.77 1.45 -10.88
N LEU A 88 9.09 0.32 -10.71
CA LEU A 88 8.83 -0.62 -11.82
C LEU A 88 7.91 0.01 -12.89
N GLU A 89 6.90 0.76 -12.48
CA GLU A 89 6.01 1.49 -13.38
C GLU A 89 6.75 2.58 -14.15
N ALA A 90 7.67 3.31 -13.50
CA ALA A 90 8.51 4.30 -14.16
C ALA A 90 9.41 3.65 -15.22
N LEU A 91 10.03 2.51 -14.91
CA LEU A 91 10.84 1.75 -15.87
C LEU A 91 10.00 1.24 -17.05
N ALA A 92 8.79 0.74 -16.78
CA ALA A 92 7.87 0.30 -17.81
C ALA A 92 7.43 1.46 -18.72
N ALA A 93 7.16 2.64 -18.15
CA ALA A 93 6.82 3.85 -18.90
C ALA A 93 7.97 4.29 -19.82
N VAL A 94 9.22 4.31 -19.32
CA VAL A 94 10.40 4.63 -20.13
C VAL A 94 10.59 3.61 -21.26
N ARG A 95 10.46 2.31 -20.96
CA ARG A 95 10.55 1.25 -21.97
C ARG A 95 9.49 1.40 -23.06
N GLY A 96 8.25 1.70 -22.67
CA GLY A 96 7.16 1.96 -23.60
C GLY A 96 7.41 3.19 -24.50
N ALA A 97 8.02 4.24 -23.96
CA ALA A 97 8.41 5.41 -24.73
C ALA A 97 9.51 5.09 -25.76
N VAL A 98 10.53 4.32 -25.38
CA VAL A 98 11.61 3.89 -26.30
C VAL A 98 11.05 3.02 -27.43
N GLU A 99 10.18 2.07 -27.12
CA GLU A 99 9.52 1.20 -28.11
C GLU A 99 8.59 2.00 -29.06
N ALA A 100 7.93 3.05 -28.56
CA ALA A 100 7.12 3.93 -29.38
C ALA A 100 7.97 4.74 -30.37
N THR A 101 9.17 5.18 -29.98
CA THR A 101 10.14 5.84 -30.89
C THR A 101 10.83 4.90 -31.87
N ASP A 102 11.00 3.62 -31.52
CA ASP A 102 11.63 2.62 -32.40
C ASP A 102 10.65 2.07 -33.46
N ARG A 103 9.34 2.32 -33.30
CA ARG A 103 8.38 2.06 -34.37
C ARG A 103 8.65 3.05 -35.51
N PRO A 104 9.06 2.57 -36.69
CA PRO A 104 9.29 3.46 -37.81
C PRO A 104 7.93 3.99 -38.27
N ASP A 105 7.62 5.24 -37.91
CA ASP A 105 6.54 5.98 -38.54
C ASP A 105 6.87 6.10 -40.03
N ALA A 106 6.34 5.16 -40.82
CA ALA A 106 6.48 5.11 -42.28
C ALA A 106 5.73 6.25 -43.01
N GLY A 107 5.52 7.38 -42.34
CA GLY A 107 4.78 8.54 -42.84
C GLY A 107 4.88 9.81 -42.00
N ALA A 108 5.78 9.88 -41.01
CA ALA A 108 6.07 11.15 -40.35
C ALA A 108 6.96 11.98 -41.28
N GLU A 109 6.35 12.89 -42.04
CA GLU A 109 7.08 13.95 -42.74
C GLU A 109 8.01 14.64 -41.72
N PRO A 110 9.34 14.64 -41.93
CA PRO A 110 10.27 15.24 -41.00
C PRO A 110 9.89 16.70 -40.79
N LEU A 111 9.74 17.09 -39.52
CA LEU A 111 9.45 18.47 -39.14
C LEU A 111 10.53 19.38 -39.78
N PRO A 112 10.13 20.39 -40.58
CA PRO A 112 11.07 21.19 -41.36
C PRO A 112 12.06 21.90 -40.43
N GLY A 113 13.36 21.65 -40.65
CA GLY A 113 14.48 22.24 -39.90
C GLY A 113 15.23 21.29 -38.96
N LEU A 114 14.72 20.09 -38.67
CA LEU A 114 15.45 19.08 -37.87
C LEU A 114 16.39 18.19 -38.72
N GLU A 115 16.22 18.22 -40.04
CA GLU A 115 16.99 17.44 -41.00
C GLU A 115 18.47 17.88 -41.04
N GLU A 116 18.72 19.19 -40.90
CA GLU A 116 20.08 19.75 -40.85
C GLU A 116 20.82 19.29 -39.58
N PHE A 117 20.11 19.25 -38.45
CA PHE A 117 20.64 18.76 -37.18
C PHE A 117 20.91 17.25 -37.20
N ALA A 118 20.00 16.44 -37.75
CA ALA A 118 20.17 14.99 -37.86
C ALA A 118 21.45 14.63 -38.65
N LYS A 119 21.71 15.35 -39.75
CA LYS A 119 22.89 15.16 -40.61
C LYS A 119 24.22 15.42 -39.90
N VAL A 120 24.23 16.27 -38.88
CA VAL A 120 25.42 16.59 -38.07
C VAL A 120 25.62 15.57 -36.94
N VAL A 121 24.54 15.02 -36.40
CA VAL A 121 24.59 14.12 -35.23
C VAL A 121 24.82 12.66 -35.62
N GLU A 122 24.27 12.20 -36.76
CA GLU A 122 24.46 10.84 -37.28
C GLU A 122 25.94 10.37 -37.37
N PRO A 123 26.91 11.15 -37.88
CA PRO A 123 28.30 10.71 -37.93
C PRO A 123 28.92 10.53 -36.54
N ALA A 124 28.51 11.31 -35.54
CA ALA A 124 29.00 11.21 -34.17
C ALA A 124 28.45 9.95 -33.45
N VAL A 125 27.17 9.61 -33.68
CA VAL A 125 26.55 8.39 -33.14
C VAL A 125 27.18 7.12 -33.75
N ASN A 126 27.48 7.14 -35.06
CA ASN A 126 28.14 6.02 -35.73
C ASN A 126 29.59 5.81 -35.25
N LEU A 127 30.33 6.89 -34.97
CA LEU A 127 31.67 6.83 -34.38
C LEU A 127 31.66 6.22 -32.97
N ALA A 128 30.64 6.55 -32.16
CA ALA A 128 30.49 5.99 -30.82
C ALA A 128 30.10 4.49 -30.84
N LYS A 129 29.28 4.07 -31.81
CA LYS A 129 28.85 2.67 -31.97
C LYS A 129 29.97 1.75 -32.51
N GLY A 130 30.95 2.29 -33.22
CA GLY A 130 32.12 1.55 -33.71
C GLY A 130 33.23 1.34 -32.67
N ALA A 131 33.14 2.00 -31.51
CA ALA A 131 34.12 1.89 -30.43
C ALA A 131 33.63 0.92 -29.33
N GLU A 132 33.41 -0.34 -29.69
CA GLU A 132 33.18 -1.42 -28.72
C GLU A 132 34.55 -1.83 -28.11
N PRO A 133 34.69 -1.94 -26.77
CA PRO A 133 35.99 -2.21 -26.15
C PRO A 133 36.39 -3.66 -26.37
N ALA A 134 37.49 -3.85 -27.10
CA ALA A 134 38.11 -5.14 -27.33
C ALA A 134 38.42 -5.86 -26.00
N ALA A 135 38.10 -7.16 -26.01
CA ALA A 135 38.27 -8.13 -24.93
C ALA A 135 39.60 -7.99 -24.18
N GLY A 136 39.52 -8.13 -22.84
CA GLY A 136 40.68 -8.19 -21.96
C GLY A 136 41.55 -9.44 -22.21
N PRO A 137 42.84 -9.42 -21.84
CA PRO A 137 43.73 -10.54 -22.11
C PRO A 137 43.55 -11.62 -21.04
N GLU A 138 42.97 -12.76 -21.43
CA GLU A 138 43.13 -14.05 -20.75
C GLU A 138 44.30 -14.83 -21.39
N ASP A 139 44.94 -15.66 -20.56
CA ASP A 139 45.86 -16.75 -20.87
C ASP A 139 47.37 -16.46 -21.01
N ALA A 140 48.05 -16.44 -19.85
CA ALA A 140 49.44 -16.91 -19.73
C ALA A 140 49.44 -18.28 -19.02
N LYS A 141 49.43 -19.37 -19.80
CA LYS A 141 49.69 -20.73 -19.29
C LYS A 141 51.18 -20.88 -18.93
N PRO A 142 51.53 -21.47 -17.77
CA PRO A 142 52.91 -21.87 -17.49
C PRO A 142 53.22 -23.17 -18.25
N GLY A 143 54.24 -23.11 -19.11
CA GLY A 143 54.79 -24.25 -19.83
C GLY A 143 55.60 -25.17 -18.93
N GLU A 144 55.36 -26.46 -19.10
CA GLU A 144 56.04 -27.58 -18.47
C GLU A 144 57.35 -27.92 -19.21
N GLY A 145 58.45 -28.13 -18.47
CA GLY A 145 59.54 -29.05 -18.87
C GLY A 145 60.91 -28.46 -19.23
N ARG A 146 61.85 -28.44 -18.27
CA ARG A 146 63.04 -29.33 -18.27
C ARG A 146 63.82 -29.24 -16.97
#